data_AF-A0AAV6YJR9-F1
#
_entry.id   AF-A0AAV6YJR9-F1
#
_cell.length_a   1.000
_cell.length_b   1.000
_cell.length_c   1.000
_cell.angle_alpha   90.00
_cell.angle_beta   90.00
_cell.angle_gamma   90.00
#
_symmetry.space_group_name_H-M   'P 1'
#
loop_
_entity.id
_entity.type
_entity.pdbx_description
1 polymer ?
#
loop_
_entity_poly.entity_id
_entity_poly.type
_entity_poly.pdbx_seq_one_letter_code
_entity_poly.pdbx_strand_id
1 'polypeptide(L)'
;MDCSAHKIYHLHSFDSRRLLEDYFSGHVKGDILFDLSIGSMIHHLYSAYKFFEHIIVLKLNDRCIMELKRWVDTRTGAFQWGHVLQIHAEIEEKR
;
A
#
# COMPACT_ATOMS: atom_id res chain seq x y z
N MET A 1 -27.41 -22.14 -13.12
CA MET A 1 -26.33 -22.05 -12.12
C MET A 1 -25.29 -21.13 -12.73
N ASP A 2 -25.20 -19.90 -12.24
CA ASP A 2 -24.27 -18.91 -12.77
C ASP A 2 -22.87 -19.24 -12.24
N CYS A 3 -21.93 -19.52 -13.15
CA CYS A 3 -20.57 -19.87 -12.79
C CYS A 3 -19.83 -18.57 -12.49
N SER A 4 -19.72 -18.20 -11.21
CA SER A 4 -18.98 -17.02 -10.79
C SER A 4 -17.58 -17.07 -11.39
N ALA A 5 -17.33 -16.21 -12.37
CA ALA A 5 -16.03 -16.10 -13.02
C ALA A 5 -15.00 -15.73 -11.94
N HIS A 6 -14.07 -16.64 -11.66
CA HIS A 6 -12.98 -16.35 -10.74
C HIS A 6 -12.07 -15.32 -11.40
N LYS A 7 -12.03 -14.10 -10.85
CA LYS A 7 -11.11 -13.07 -11.30
C LYS A 7 -9.75 -13.34 -10.66
N ILE A 8 -8.82 -13.89 -11.43
CA ILE A 8 -7.42 -14.04 -11.03
C ILE A 8 -6.68 -12.78 -11.46
N TYR A 9 -6.18 -12.02 -10.50
CA TYR A 9 -5.36 -10.84 -10.75
C TYR A 9 -3.89 -11.25 -10.70
N HIS A 10 -3.20 -11.20 -11.85
CA HIS A 10 -1.75 -11.34 -11.91
C HIS A 10 -1.11 -10.01 -11.49
N LEU A 11 -0.48 -9.99 -10.32
CA LEU A 11 0.21 -8.82 -9.78
C LEU A 11 1.61 -8.68 -10.44
N HIS A 12 1.68 -8.39 -11.74
CA HIS A 12 2.93 -7.99 -12.40
C HIS A 12 3.00 -6.47 -12.50
N SER A 13 4.10 -5.92 -11.96
CA SER A 13 4.45 -4.50 -11.82
C SER A 13 3.46 -3.66 -10.99
N PHE A 14 3.90 -3.32 -9.78
CA PHE A 14 3.17 -2.47 -8.85
C PHE A 14 3.56 -1.01 -9.13
N ASP A 15 2.78 -0.30 -9.94
CA ASP A 15 2.97 1.13 -10.15
C ASP A 15 2.28 1.90 -9.02
N SER A 16 3.09 2.45 -8.11
CA SER A 16 2.62 3.22 -6.96
C SER A 16 1.81 4.45 -7.36
N ARG A 17 2.08 5.05 -8.53
CA ARG A 17 1.35 6.21 -9.03
C ARG A 17 -0.07 5.84 -9.46
N ARG A 18 -0.21 4.75 -10.21
CA ARG A 18 -1.53 4.28 -10.66
C ARG A 18 -2.41 3.86 -9.50
N LEU A 19 -1.86 3.15 -8.52
CA LEU A 19 -2.59 2.79 -7.30
C LEU A 19 -3.08 4.03 -6.55
N LEU A 20 -2.23 5.05 -6.48
CA LEU A 20 -2.58 6.31 -5.84
C LEU A 20 -3.71 7.04 -6.56
N GLU A 21 -3.67 7.08 -7.89
CA GLU A 21 -4.75 7.60 -8.72
C GLU A 21 -6.06 6.83 -8.51
N ASP A 22 -6.00 5.50 -8.42
CA ASP A 22 -7.16 4.64 -8.15
C ASP A 22 -7.75 4.91 -6.76
N TYR A 23 -6.92 5.06 -5.73
CA TYR A 23 -7.38 5.46 -4.40
C TYR A 23 -8.05 6.83 -4.42
N PHE A 24 -7.40 7.85 -5.00
CA PHE A 24 -7.97 9.20 -5.06
C PHE A 24 -9.25 9.23 -5.91
N SER A 25 -9.37 8.42 -6.95
CA SER A 25 -10.59 8.30 -7.74
C SER A 25 -11.80 7.82 -6.93
N GLY A 26 -11.59 7.28 -5.73
CA GLY A 26 -12.65 6.77 -4.87
C GLY A 26 -13.21 5.42 -5.32
N HIS A 27 -12.70 4.87 -6.44
CA HIS A 27 -13.03 3.53 -6.92
C HIS A 27 -12.46 2.43 -6.00
N VAL A 28 -11.36 2.72 -5.29
CA VAL A 28 -10.70 1.79 -4.38
C VAL A 28 -10.71 2.36 -2.97
N LYS A 29 -11.63 1.88 -2.14
CA LYS A 29 -11.76 2.18 -0.70
C LYS A 29 -12.56 1.07 -0.02
N GLY A 30 -12.49 0.98 1.30
CA GLY A 30 -13.29 0.02 2.07
C GLY A 30 -12.82 -0.09 3.51
N ASP A 31 -13.38 -1.02 4.27
CA ASP A 31 -13.07 -1.10 5.70
C ASP A 31 -11.73 -1.81 5.97
N ILE A 32 -11.42 -2.86 5.20
CA ILE A 32 -10.24 -3.71 5.40
C ILE A 32 -9.43 -3.85 4.11
N LEU A 33 -8.13 -3.56 4.16
CA LEU A 33 -7.14 -3.87 3.13
C LEU A 33 -6.23 -5.01 3.59
N PHE A 34 -6.08 -6.05 2.77
CA PHE A 34 -5.05 -7.07 2.94
C PHE A 34 -3.87 -6.76 2.02
N ASP A 35 -2.72 -6.39 2.58
CA ASP A 35 -1.49 -6.20 1.83
C ASP A 35 -0.71 -7.52 1.75
N LEU A 36 -0.67 -8.10 0.54
CA LEU A 36 0.06 -9.32 0.22
C LEU A 36 1.31 -8.99 -0.62
N SER A 37 2.10 -8.03 -0.14
CA SER A 37 3.28 -7.55 -0.87
C SER A 37 4.52 -8.41 -0.60
N ILE A 38 5.33 -8.60 -1.63
CA ILE A 38 6.62 -9.30 -1.53
C ILE A 38 7.72 -8.27 -1.21
N GLY A 39 8.54 -8.57 -0.20
CA GLY A 39 9.68 -7.73 0.19
C GLY A 39 9.36 -6.70 1.27
N SER A 40 10.34 -5.86 1.58
CA SER A 40 10.30 -4.87 2.67
C SER A 40 9.69 -3.52 2.28
N MET A 41 9.29 -3.33 1.02
CA MET A 41 8.66 -2.09 0.57
C MET A 41 7.27 -1.93 1.19
N ILE A 42 6.97 -0.71 1.64
CA ILE A 42 5.74 -0.35 2.36
C ILE A 42 5.19 1.01 1.92
N HIS A 43 5.82 1.66 0.93
CA HIS A 43 5.48 3.02 0.51
C HIS A 43 4.04 3.14 0.00
N HIS A 44 3.50 2.06 -0.57
CA HIS A 44 2.12 1.98 -1.03
C HIS A 44 1.07 2.05 0.09
N LEU A 45 1.46 1.71 1.32
CA LEU A 45 0.58 1.77 2.48
C LEU A 45 0.35 3.20 2.99
N TYR A 46 1.23 4.14 2.65
CA TYR A 46 1.10 5.55 3.05
C TYR A 46 -0.13 6.24 2.50
N SER A 47 -0.70 5.76 1.41
CA SER A 47 -1.95 6.33 0.88
C SER A 47 -3.14 5.50 1.29
N ALA A 48 -2.96 4.18 1.42
CA ALA A 48 -4.03 3.26 1.81
C ALA A 48 -4.71 3.65 3.13
N TYR A 49 -3.97 4.14 4.13
CA TYR A 49 -4.58 4.49 5.44
C TYR A 49 -5.65 5.59 5.35
N LYS A 50 -5.62 6.41 4.29
CA LYS A 50 -6.64 7.45 4.06
C LYS A 50 -7.96 6.89 3.56
N PHE A 51 -7.96 5.68 2.99
CA PHE A 51 -9.10 5.06 2.32
C PHE A 51 -9.57 3.77 2.99
N PHE A 52 -8.78 3.25 3.93
CA PHE A 52 -9.04 2.01 4.65
C PHE A 52 -8.85 2.19 6.15
N GLU A 53 -9.84 1.75 6.93
CA GLU A 53 -9.81 1.82 8.40
C GLU A 53 -8.82 0.81 8.98
N HIS A 54 -8.77 -0.38 8.39
CA HIS A 54 -7.90 -1.47 8.83
C HIS A 54 -6.99 -1.95 7.70
N ILE A 55 -5.69 -2.02 7.97
CA ILE A 55 -4.70 -2.56 7.03
C ILE A 55 -4.02 -3.76 7.70
N ILE A 56 -4.20 -4.94 7.11
CA ILE A 56 -3.56 -6.19 7.54
C ILE A 56 -2.43 -6.49 6.57
N VAL A 57 -1.20 -6.45 7.06
CA VAL A 57 0.01 -6.63 6.24
C VAL A 57 0.60 -8.01 6.45
N LEU A 58 0.73 -8.79 5.37
CA LEU A 58 1.44 -10.06 5.37
C LEU A 58 2.85 -9.86 4.80
N LYS A 59 3.87 -10.28 5.54
CA LYS A 59 5.27 -10.27 5.09
C LYS A 59 5.85 -11.68 5.14
N LEU A 60 6.55 -12.08 4.09
CA LEU A 60 6.99 -13.46 3.87
C LEU A 60 8.17 -13.91 4.77
N ASN A 61 8.94 -12.99 5.34
CA ASN A 61 10.09 -13.34 6.18
C ASN A 61 10.33 -12.32 7.30
N ASP A 62 11.08 -12.75 8.30
CA ASP A 62 11.38 -11.97 9.51
C ASP A 62 12.07 -10.64 9.23
N ARG A 63 12.91 -10.57 8.18
CA ARG A 63 13.57 -9.31 7.79
C ARG A 63 12.55 -8.29 7.34
N CYS A 64 11.58 -8.70 6.51
CA CYS A 64 10.51 -7.82 6.04
C CYS A 64 9.59 -7.40 7.20
N ILE A 65 9.28 -8.32 8.12
CA ILE A 65 8.50 -8.03 9.33
C ILE A 65 9.24 -7.01 10.21
N MET A 66 10.56 -7.16 10.38
CA MET A 66 11.38 -6.24 11.16
C MET A 66 11.41 -4.83 10.55
N GLU A 67 11.56 -4.71 9.23
CA GLU A 67 11.52 -3.40 8.57
C GLU A 67 10.15 -2.72 8.72
N LEU A 68 9.05 -3.49 8.58
CA LEU A 68 7.71 -2.99 8.84
C LEU A 68 7.56 -2.49 10.29
N LYS A 69 8.04 -3.26 11.27
CA LYS A 69 8.01 -2.84 12.69
C LYS A 69 8.82 -1.57 12.93
N ARG A 70 10.03 -1.46 12.37
CA ARG A 70 10.85 -0.24 12.50
C ARG A 70 10.11 0.99 11.97
N TRP A 71 9.41 0.83 10.86
CA TRP A 71 8.58 1.88 10.29
C TRP A 71 7.39 2.25 11.18
N VAL A 72 6.60 1.28 11.64
CA VAL A 72 5.44 1.50 12.53
C VAL A 72 5.88 2.17 13.84
N ASP A 73 6.96 1.68 14.44
CA ASP A 73 7.42 2.13 15.75
C ASP A 73 8.20 3.46 15.69
N THR A 74 8.34 4.08 14.51
CA THR A 74 9.10 5.34 14.28
C THR A 74 10.55 5.30 14.80
N ARG A 75 11.15 4.11 14.91
CA ARG A 75 12.50 3.97 15.49
C ARG A 75 13.56 4.58 14.57
N THR A 76 14.60 5.15 15.16
CA THR A 76 15.81 5.60 14.46
C THR A 76 16.36 4.45 13.60
N GLY A 77 16.54 4.72 12.31
CA GLY A 77 17.04 3.74 11.32
C GLY A 77 16.00 3.12 10.39
N ALA A 78 14.71 3.43 10.54
CA ALA A 78 13.72 3.11 9.50
C ALA A 78 14.03 3.88 8.21
N PHE A 79 13.83 3.24 7.06
CA PHE A 79 13.99 3.90 5.77
C PHE A 79 13.00 5.08 5.66
N GLN A 80 13.52 6.25 5.34
CA GLN A 80 12.73 7.48 5.25
C GLN A 80 12.05 7.56 3.87
N TRP A 81 10.73 7.50 3.86
CA TRP A 81 9.91 7.59 2.64
C TRP A 81 9.52 9.03 2.28
N GLY A 82 10.23 10.04 2.78
CA GLY A 82 9.89 11.46 2.59
C GLY A 82 9.76 11.89 1.13
N HIS A 83 10.60 11.35 0.24
CA HIS A 83 10.49 11.61 -1.20
C HIS A 83 9.19 11.05 -1.81
N VAL A 84 8.69 9.91 -1.31
CA VAL A 84 7.41 9.35 -1.75
C VAL A 84 6.25 10.21 -1.23
N LEU A 85 6.34 10.68 0.02
CA LEU A 85 5.34 11.60 0.57
C LEU A 85 5.24 12.90 -0.22
N GLN A 86 6.37 13.43 -0.71
CA GLN A 86 6.38 14.61 -1.57
C GLN A 86 5.68 14.34 -2.89
N ILE A 87 5.96 13.22 -3.55
CA ILE A 87 5.27 12.81 -4.79
C ILE A 87 3.77 12.64 -4.54
N HIS A 88 3.38 12.09 -3.39
CA HIS A 88 1.97 11.95 -3.01
C HIS A 88 1.29 13.32 -2.84
N ALA A 89 1.94 14.26 -2.16
CA ALA A 89 1.41 15.61 -1.99
C ALA A 89 1.24 16.33 -3.34
N GLU A 90 2.21 16.22 -4.26
CA GLU A 90 2.09 16.79 -5.61
C GLU A 90 0.93 16.20 -6.43
N ILE A 91 0.59 14.93 -6.21
CA ILE A 91 -0.53 14.26 -6.88
C ILE A 91 -1.86 14.70 -6.25
N GLU A 92 -1.89 14.93 -4.94
CA GLU A 92 -3.05 15.48 -4.23
C GLU A 92 -3.37 16.92 -4.65
N GLU A 93 -2.35 17.78 -4.81
CA GLU A 93 -2.51 19.19 -5.19
C GLU A 93 -2.97 19.40 -6.64
N LYS A 94 -2.71 18.44 -7.54
CA LYS A 94 -3.10 18.52 -8.96
C LYS A 94 -4.58 18.17 -9.21
N ARG A 95 -5.39 18.15 -8.16
CA ARG A 95 -6.78 17.71 -8.15
C ARG A 95 -7.70 18.74 -7.51
#